data_AF-A0A2K5VQ33-F1
#
_entry.id   AF-A0A2K5VQ33-F1
#
_cell.length_a   1.000
_cell.length_b   1.000
_cell.length_c   1.000
_cell.angle_alpha   90.00
_cell.angle_beta   90.00
_cell.angle_gamma   90.00
#
_symmetry.space_group_name_H-M   'P 1'
#
loop_
_entity.id
_entity.type
_entity.pdbx_description
1 polymer ?
#
loop_
_entity_poly.entity_id
_entity_poly.type
_entity_poly.pdbx_seq_one_letter_code
_entity_poly.pdbx_strand_id
1 'polypeptide(L)'
;MDPKETTLLCLVLCLGQRIQAQEGLYGKPSLSVDRGPVLMPGENISVTCSSAHIPFDRFSLAKEGELSLPQHQSGEHPANFSLGPVDLNVSGSYRCYGWYNRSPYLWSFPSNALELVVTDSINRDYTTQNLIRMAMAGLVLVALLAILVENWHSHKALNKEASADVAEPSWSHQMCQPGWTFARTPSVCK
;
A
#
# COMPACT_ATOMS: atom_id res chain seq x y z
N MET A 1 -43.59 36.23 13.00
CA MET A 1 -42.56 35.25 13.41
C MET A 1 -41.22 35.96 13.45
N ASP A 2 -40.56 35.94 14.60
CA ASP A 2 -39.18 36.40 14.72
C ASP A 2 -38.24 35.47 13.94
N PRO A 3 -37.19 35.99 13.27
CA PRO A 3 -36.25 35.18 12.50
C PRO A 3 -35.54 34.12 13.35
N LYS A 4 -35.46 34.35 14.67
CA LYS A 4 -34.86 33.47 15.67
C LYS A 4 -35.70 32.20 15.91
N GLU A 5 -37.02 32.34 15.90
CA GLU A 5 -37.97 31.23 16.07
C GLU A 5 -37.95 30.29 14.87
N THR A 6 -37.81 30.84 13.65
CA THR A 6 -37.66 30.04 12.43
C THR A 6 -36.36 29.25 12.45
N THR A 7 -35.25 29.83 12.93
CA THR A 7 -33.98 29.13 13.07
C THR A 7 -34.04 28.02 14.12
N LEU A 8 -34.72 28.28 15.26
CA LEU A 8 -34.91 27.29 16.32
C LEU A 8 -35.81 26.13 15.87
N LEU A 9 -36.91 26.42 15.20
CA LEU A 9 -37.78 25.40 14.57
C LEU A 9 -36.99 24.55 13.57
N CYS A 10 -36.17 25.17 12.73
CA CYS A 10 -35.37 24.46 11.74
C CYS A 10 -34.30 23.56 12.41
N LEU A 11 -33.60 24.06 13.43
CA LEU A 11 -32.63 23.26 14.20
C LEU A 11 -33.32 22.10 14.95
N VAL A 12 -34.50 22.32 15.52
CA VAL A 12 -35.29 21.28 16.20
C VAL A 12 -35.78 20.22 15.20
N LEU A 13 -36.25 20.62 14.01
CA LEU A 13 -36.62 19.69 12.95
C LEU A 13 -35.42 18.88 12.43
N CYS A 14 -34.27 19.53 12.22
CA CYS A 14 -33.03 18.87 11.78
C CYS A 14 -32.48 17.88 12.81
N LEU A 15 -32.54 18.21 14.10
CA LEU A 15 -32.12 17.32 15.18
C LEU A 15 -33.13 16.20 15.43
N GLY A 16 -34.42 16.42 15.13
CA GLY A 16 -35.49 15.42 15.24
C GLY A 16 -35.57 14.42 14.07
N GLN A 17 -35.02 14.75 12.90
CA GLN A 17 -35.08 13.90 11.69
C GLN A 17 -33.95 12.86 11.58
N ARG A 18 -33.27 12.50 12.68
CA ARG A 18 -32.22 11.45 12.68
C ARG A 18 -32.70 10.02 12.38
N ILE A 19 -33.96 9.85 11.99
CA ILE A 19 -34.50 8.59 11.48
C ILE A 19 -35.27 8.89 10.19
N GLN A 20 -34.57 9.13 9.07
CA GLN A 20 -35.18 8.87 7.77
C GLN A 20 -35.23 7.36 7.58
N ALA A 21 -36.28 6.73 8.08
CA ALA A 21 -36.72 5.48 7.50
C ALA A 21 -37.30 5.83 6.13
N GLN A 22 -36.59 5.51 5.06
CA GLN A 22 -37.14 5.58 3.71
C GLN A 22 -38.30 4.57 3.67
N GLU A 23 -39.53 5.05 3.81
CA GLU A 23 -40.73 4.21 3.77
C GLU A 23 -40.96 3.73 2.33
N GLY A 24 -40.42 2.56 2.02
CA GLY A 24 -40.73 1.86 0.78
C GLY A 24 -42.10 1.20 0.88
N LEU A 25 -42.89 1.26 -0.19
CA LEU A 25 -44.24 0.67 -0.23
C LEU A 25 -44.26 -0.70 -0.93
N TYR A 26 -43.27 -0.96 -1.78
CA TYR A 26 -43.12 -2.21 -2.54
C TYR A 26 -41.95 -3.05 -2.02
N GLY A 27 -41.98 -4.37 -2.27
CA GLY A 27 -40.88 -5.27 -1.90
C GLY A 27 -39.52 -4.85 -2.48
N LYS A 28 -38.44 -5.11 -1.74
CA LYS A 28 -37.10 -4.64 -2.10
C LYS A 28 -36.52 -5.36 -3.32
N PRO A 29 -35.76 -4.65 -4.19
CA PRO A 29 -34.97 -5.27 -5.24
C PRO A 29 -33.63 -5.81 -4.68
N SER A 30 -32.90 -6.52 -5.54
CA SER A 30 -31.55 -7.02 -5.32
C SER A 30 -30.54 -6.17 -6.10
N LEU A 31 -29.42 -5.84 -5.45
CA LEU A 31 -28.30 -5.11 -6.03
C LEU A 31 -27.06 -6.00 -5.98
N SER A 32 -26.36 -6.13 -7.10
CA SER A 32 -25.15 -6.95 -7.23
C SER A 32 -24.11 -6.29 -8.14
N VAL A 33 -22.89 -6.81 -8.09
CA VAL A 33 -21.77 -6.39 -8.93
C VAL A 33 -21.03 -7.64 -9.41
N ASP A 34 -20.74 -7.72 -10.71
CA ASP A 34 -20.20 -8.95 -11.31
C ASP A 34 -18.75 -9.24 -10.90
N ARG A 35 -17.94 -8.20 -10.68
CA ARG A 35 -16.51 -8.34 -10.36
C ARG A 35 -16.19 -8.35 -8.86
N GLY A 36 -17.20 -8.34 -8.00
CA GLY A 36 -17.04 -8.22 -6.55
C GLY A 36 -16.85 -6.78 -6.05
N PRO A 37 -16.75 -6.58 -4.73
CA PRO A 37 -16.80 -5.25 -4.10
C PRO A 37 -15.45 -4.50 -4.10
N VAL A 38 -14.34 -5.18 -4.41
CA VAL A 38 -12.99 -4.59 -4.43
C VAL A 38 -12.61 -4.22 -5.85
N LEU A 39 -12.32 -2.94 -6.08
CA LEU A 39 -12.17 -2.38 -7.43
C LEU A 39 -10.76 -1.82 -7.64
N MET A 40 -10.30 -1.94 -8.89
CA MET A 40 -9.01 -1.41 -9.35
C MET A 40 -9.22 -0.06 -10.05
N PRO A 41 -8.37 0.95 -9.80
CA PRO A 41 -8.45 2.25 -10.47
C PRO A 41 -8.41 2.13 -11.99
N GLY A 42 -9.22 2.93 -12.67
CA GLY A 42 -9.25 3.02 -14.14
C GLY A 42 -10.07 1.96 -14.87
N GLU A 43 -10.59 0.94 -14.17
CA GLU A 43 -11.57 0.03 -14.77
C GLU A 43 -12.96 0.68 -14.85
N ASN A 44 -13.78 0.31 -15.84
CA ASN A 44 -15.18 0.70 -15.87
C ASN A 44 -16.01 -0.33 -15.10
N ILE A 45 -16.73 0.11 -14.07
CA ILE A 45 -17.55 -0.77 -13.24
C ILE A 45 -19.04 -0.51 -13.46
N SER A 46 -19.80 -1.60 -13.47
CA SER A 46 -21.26 -1.57 -13.50
C SER A 46 -21.84 -2.35 -12.33
N VAL A 47 -22.93 -1.82 -11.77
CA VAL A 47 -23.75 -2.52 -10.79
C VAL A 47 -25.11 -2.85 -11.40
N THR A 48 -25.65 -3.98 -10.99
CA THR A 48 -26.85 -4.58 -11.58
C THR A 48 -27.95 -4.61 -10.55
N CYS A 49 -29.10 -4.03 -10.88
CA CYS A 49 -30.28 -4.05 -10.04
C CYS A 49 -31.42 -4.82 -10.71
N SER A 50 -32.08 -5.68 -9.92
CA SER A 50 -33.18 -6.52 -10.42
C SER A 50 -34.14 -6.91 -9.31
N SER A 51 -35.30 -7.41 -9.68
CA SER A 51 -36.29 -7.94 -8.74
C SER A 51 -36.87 -9.24 -9.30
N ALA A 52 -36.80 -10.32 -8.53
CA ALA A 52 -37.24 -11.64 -8.97
C ALA A 52 -38.77 -11.78 -9.00
N HIS A 53 -39.47 -11.05 -8.13
CA HIS A 53 -40.91 -11.22 -7.91
C HIS A 53 -41.75 -10.01 -8.33
N ILE A 54 -41.12 -8.84 -8.50
CA ILE A 54 -41.83 -7.59 -8.77
C ILE A 54 -41.29 -6.97 -10.06
N PRO A 55 -42.10 -6.86 -11.13
CA PRO A 55 -41.67 -6.32 -12.41
C PRO A 55 -41.74 -4.78 -12.41
N PHE A 56 -40.76 -4.11 -11.82
CA PHE A 56 -40.70 -2.65 -11.82
C PHE A 56 -40.44 -2.09 -13.22
N ASP A 57 -41.06 -0.95 -13.56
CA ASP A 57 -40.83 -0.27 -14.85
C ASP A 57 -39.45 0.40 -14.91
N ARG A 58 -38.95 0.84 -13.75
CA ARG A 58 -37.68 1.56 -13.61
C ARG A 58 -37.00 1.24 -12.30
N PHE A 59 -35.68 1.38 -12.32
CA PHE A 59 -34.83 1.29 -11.14
C PHE A 59 -34.08 2.60 -10.92
N SER A 60 -33.80 2.89 -9.64
CA SER A 60 -33.01 4.04 -9.20
C SER A 60 -31.85 3.57 -8.36
N LEU A 61 -30.63 4.01 -8.68
CA LEU A 61 -29.44 3.77 -7.88
C LEU A 61 -29.06 5.03 -7.13
N ALA A 62 -28.85 4.92 -5.83
CA ALA A 62 -28.37 6.00 -4.98
C ALA A 62 -27.13 5.57 -4.19
N LYS A 63 -26.17 6.50 -4.07
CA LYS A 63 -25.03 6.37 -3.16
C LYS A 63 -25.38 7.03 -1.84
N GLU A 64 -25.20 6.32 -0.73
CA GLU A 64 -25.50 6.81 0.60
C GLU A 64 -24.54 7.93 1.03
N GLY A 65 -25.08 8.94 1.71
CA GLY A 65 -24.29 10.05 2.24
C GLY A 65 -23.90 11.10 1.20
N GLU A 66 -24.28 10.92 -0.06
CA GLU A 66 -24.07 11.91 -1.12
C GLU A 66 -25.39 12.59 -1.50
N LEU A 67 -25.35 13.91 -1.73
CA LEU A 67 -26.51 14.69 -2.19
C LEU A 67 -26.72 14.59 -3.72
N SER A 68 -26.08 13.62 -4.38
CA SER A 68 -26.22 13.42 -5.82
C SER A 68 -27.59 12.87 -6.16
N LEU A 69 -28.11 13.31 -7.31
CA LEU A 69 -29.37 12.81 -7.86
C LEU A 69 -29.23 11.32 -8.15
N PRO A 70 -30.21 10.48 -7.75
CA PRO A 70 -30.21 9.08 -8.10
C PRO A 70 -30.15 8.88 -9.62
N GLN A 71 -29.37 7.89 -10.06
CA GLN A 71 -29.37 7.50 -11.47
C GLN A 71 -30.60 6.65 -11.73
N HIS A 72 -31.33 6.93 -12.81
CA HIS A 72 -32.53 6.18 -13.19
C HIS A 72 -32.29 5.36 -14.46
N GLN A 73 -32.72 4.10 -14.45
CA GLN A 73 -32.63 3.20 -15.61
C GLN A 73 -33.96 2.50 -15.86
N SER A 74 -34.23 2.15 -17.11
CA SER A 74 -35.39 1.33 -17.50
C SER A 74 -35.31 -0.05 -16.85
N GLY A 75 -36.47 -0.59 -16.45
CA GLY A 75 -36.63 -1.92 -15.86
C GLY A 75 -36.52 -3.07 -16.85
N GLU A 76 -35.66 -2.95 -17.86
CA GLU A 76 -35.37 -4.01 -18.83
C GLU A 76 -34.49 -5.08 -18.13
N HIS A 77 -35.11 -5.94 -17.32
CA HIS A 77 -34.56 -7.11 -16.63
C HIS A 77 -33.14 -7.58 -17.06
N PRO A 78 -32.06 -7.38 -16.29
CA PRO A 78 -31.83 -6.49 -15.15
C PRO A 78 -31.29 -5.11 -15.55
N ALA A 79 -31.50 -4.10 -14.70
CA ALA A 79 -31.02 -2.74 -14.97
C ALA A 79 -29.54 -2.58 -14.59
N ASN A 80 -28.73 -2.21 -15.59
CA ASN A 80 -27.30 -1.98 -15.42
C ASN A 80 -27.01 -0.48 -15.25
N PHE A 81 -26.25 -0.16 -14.20
CA PHE A 81 -25.80 1.19 -13.89
C PHE A 81 -24.27 1.25 -14.02
N SER A 82 -23.78 2.00 -15.00
CA SER A 82 -22.35 2.27 -15.13
C SER A 82 -21.95 3.39 -14.17
N LEU A 83 -21.01 3.11 -13.26
CA LEU A 83 -20.44 4.12 -12.35
C LEU A 83 -19.28 4.89 -13.01
N GLY A 84 -18.87 4.46 -14.21
CA GLY A 84 -17.77 5.06 -14.95
C GLY A 84 -16.41 4.51 -14.55
N PRO A 85 -15.32 5.20 -14.92
CA PRO A 85 -13.96 4.80 -14.54
C PRO A 85 -13.80 4.89 -13.02
N VAL A 86 -13.29 3.81 -12.42
CA VAL A 86 -13.07 3.71 -10.98
C VAL A 86 -12.07 4.76 -10.52
N ASP A 87 -12.55 5.69 -9.69
CA ASP A 87 -11.78 6.67 -8.94
C ASP A 87 -12.07 6.52 -7.43
N LEU A 88 -11.42 7.33 -6.59
CA LEU A 88 -11.65 7.29 -5.14
C LEU A 88 -13.09 7.68 -4.74
N ASN A 89 -13.82 8.39 -5.60
CA ASN A 89 -15.20 8.80 -5.35
C ASN A 89 -16.22 7.67 -5.64
N VAL A 90 -15.84 6.63 -6.39
CA VAL A 90 -16.67 5.42 -6.55
C VAL A 90 -16.78 4.62 -5.25
N SER A 91 -15.85 4.81 -4.30
CA SER A 91 -15.94 4.18 -2.99
C SER A 91 -17.18 4.65 -2.23
N GLY A 92 -17.95 3.72 -1.65
CA GLY A 92 -19.15 4.05 -0.89
C GLY A 92 -20.17 2.92 -0.79
N SER A 93 -21.29 3.23 -0.12
CA SER A 93 -22.42 2.32 0.06
C SER A 93 -23.53 2.67 -0.93
N TYR A 94 -23.98 1.71 -1.73
CA TYR A 94 -24.99 1.90 -2.76
C TYR A 94 -26.27 1.13 -2.44
N ARG A 95 -27.41 1.74 -2.75
CA ARG A 95 -28.74 1.11 -2.65
C ARG A 95 -29.54 1.34 -3.93
N CYS A 96 -30.30 0.31 -4.29
CA CYS A 96 -31.22 0.36 -5.40
C CYS A 96 -32.69 0.36 -4.94
N TYR A 97 -33.52 1.03 -5.73
CA TYR A 97 -34.97 1.15 -5.54
C TYR A 97 -35.68 0.84 -6.86
N GLY A 98 -36.87 0.23 -6.79
CA GLY A 98 -37.76 0.02 -7.93
C GLY A 98 -39.00 0.90 -7.84
N TRP A 99 -39.51 1.35 -8.99
CA TRP A 99 -40.74 2.14 -9.08
C TRP A 99 -41.45 1.97 -10.44
N TYR A 100 -42.68 2.47 -10.54
CA TYR A 100 -43.53 2.38 -11.72
C TYR A 100 -43.75 3.73 -12.39
N ASN A 101 -43.78 3.79 -13.72
CA ASN A 101 -43.99 5.04 -14.46
C ASN A 101 -45.30 5.74 -14.08
N ARG A 102 -46.34 4.97 -13.72
CA ARG A 102 -47.64 5.50 -13.28
C ARG A 102 -47.61 6.10 -11.87
N SER A 103 -46.59 5.79 -11.08
CA SER A 103 -46.45 6.24 -9.69
C SER A 103 -44.97 6.55 -9.37
N PRO A 104 -44.40 7.62 -9.95
CA PRO A 104 -42.97 7.93 -9.86
C PRO A 104 -42.49 8.33 -8.46
N TYR A 105 -43.43 8.67 -7.57
CA TYR A 105 -43.15 9.06 -6.19
C TYR A 105 -43.30 7.91 -5.19
N LEU A 106 -43.75 6.72 -5.63
CA LEU A 106 -43.92 5.54 -4.79
C LEU A 106 -42.82 4.51 -5.08
N TRP A 107 -41.89 4.39 -4.14
CA TRP A 107 -40.66 3.61 -4.30
C TRP A 107 -40.75 2.30 -3.51
N SER A 108 -39.98 1.31 -3.94
CA SER A 108 -39.78 0.09 -3.15
C SER A 108 -39.01 0.36 -1.87
N PHE A 109 -39.00 -0.62 -0.98
CA PHE A 109 -37.96 -0.70 0.04
C PHE A 109 -36.57 -0.71 -0.62
N PRO A 110 -35.56 -0.13 0.05
CA PRO A 110 -34.19 -0.20 -0.43
C PRO A 110 -33.70 -1.63 -0.54
N SER A 111 -32.86 -1.90 -1.55
CA SER A 111 -32.05 -3.11 -1.59
C SER A 111 -31.14 -3.21 -0.36
N ASN A 112 -30.54 -4.39 -0.17
CA ASN A 112 -29.37 -4.48 0.71
C ASN A 112 -28.29 -3.52 0.20
N ALA A 113 -27.52 -2.97 1.13
CA ALA A 113 -26.44 -2.06 0.81
C ALA A 113 -25.29 -2.82 0.13
N LEU A 114 -24.74 -2.25 -0.93
CA LEU A 114 -23.55 -2.74 -1.62
C LEU A 114 -22.40 -1.79 -1.34
N GLU A 115 -21.43 -2.23 -0.55
CA GLU A 115 -20.21 -1.48 -0.27
C GLU A 115 -19.16 -1.75 -1.34
N LEU A 116 -18.71 -0.70 -2.02
CA LEU A 116 -17.62 -0.73 -2.99
C LEU A 116 -16.38 -0.07 -2.42
N VAL A 117 -15.21 -0.70 -2.57
CA VAL A 117 -13.93 -0.22 -2.05
C VAL A 117 -12.90 -0.25 -3.16
N VAL A 118 -12.20 0.87 -3.37
CA VAL A 118 -11.15 0.99 -4.38
C VAL A 118 -9.77 0.77 -3.75
N THR A 119 -8.98 -0.16 -4.30
CA THR A 119 -7.62 -0.47 -3.80
C THR A 119 -6.54 0.11 -4.71
N ASP A 120 -5.58 0.83 -4.14
CA ASP A 120 -4.42 1.39 -4.85
C ASP A 120 -3.27 0.37 -5.06
N SER A 121 -3.61 -0.92 -5.24
CA SER A 121 -2.65 -2.03 -5.08
C SER A 121 -1.65 -2.18 -6.23
N ILE A 122 -1.95 -1.70 -7.43
CA ILE A 122 -1.09 -1.95 -8.62
C ILE A 122 0.33 -1.37 -8.43
N ASN A 123 0.47 -0.20 -7.77
CA ASN A 123 1.78 0.43 -7.60
C ASN A 123 2.58 -0.08 -6.39
N ARG A 124 1.89 -0.63 -5.41
CA ARG A 124 2.49 -0.99 -4.12
C ARG A 124 3.16 -2.35 -4.16
N ASP A 125 2.64 -3.29 -4.95
CA ASP A 125 3.16 -4.66 -5.01
C ASP A 125 4.51 -4.75 -5.73
N TYR A 126 4.70 -4.08 -6.88
CA TYR A 126 6.01 -4.10 -7.54
C TYR A 126 7.06 -3.28 -6.76
N THR A 127 6.66 -2.18 -6.14
CA THR A 127 7.59 -1.30 -5.41
C THR A 127 8.11 -2.00 -4.15
N THR A 128 7.22 -2.65 -3.39
CA THR A 128 7.60 -3.42 -2.20
C THR A 128 8.45 -4.63 -2.55
N GLN A 129 8.10 -5.38 -3.60
CA GLN A 129 8.91 -6.51 -4.05
C GLN A 129 10.30 -6.08 -4.53
N ASN A 130 10.40 -4.98 -5.29
CA ASN A 130 11.68 -4.44 -5.74
C ASN A 130 12.52 -3.93 -4.56
N LEU A 131 11.90 -3.28 -3.56
CA LEU A 131 12.59 -2.85 -2.34
C LEU A 131 13.14 -4.03 -1.53
N ILE A 132 12.37 -5.11 -1.38
CA ILE A 132 12.82 -6.33 -0.71
C ILE A 132 14.02 -6.93 -1.46
N ARG A 133 13.96 -7.01 -2.79
CA ARG A 133 15.08 -7.52 -3.61
C ARG A 133 16.33 -6.67 -3.45
N MET A 134 16.20 -5.34 -3.46
CA MET A 134 17.31 -4.42 -3.24
C MET A 134 17.89 -4.52 -1.83
N ALA A 135 17.04 -4.64 -0.80
CA ALA A 135 17.48 -4.81 0.58
C ALA A 135 18.25 -6.12 0.78
N MET A 136 17.76 -7.23 0.21
CA MET A 136 18.43 -8.52 0.26
C MET A 136 19.79 -8.48 -0.45
N ALA A 137 19.87 -7.87 -1.63
CA ALA A 137 21.13 -7.69 -2.34
C ALA A 137 22.13 -6.83 -1.55
N GLY A 138 21.64 -5.75 -0.91
CA GLY A 138 22.44 -4.89 -0.05
C GLY A 138 23.00 -5.63 1.17
N LEU A 139 22.19 -6.43 1.86
CA LEU A 139 22.63 -7.23 3.00
C LEU A 139 23.72 -8.24 2.62
N VAL A 140 23.58 -8.89 1.47
CA VAL A 140 24.59 -9.83 0.95
C VAL A 140 25.90 -9.10 0.67
N LEU A 141 25.85 -7.92 0.02
CA LEU A 141 27.04 -7.10 -0.25
C LEU A 141 27.74 -6.67 1.05
N VAL A 142 26.98 -6.22 2.05
CA VAL A 142 27.53 -5.82 3.35
C VAL A 142 28.21 -7.00 4.06
N ALA A 143 27.59 -8.18 4.05
CA ALA A 143 28.18 -9.39 4.63
C ALA A 143 29.48 -9.79 3.93
N LEU A 144 29.52 -9.76 2.59
CA LEU A 144 30.74 -10.05 1.83
C LEU A 144 31.86 -9.05 2.11
N LEU A 145 31.54 -7.75 2.22
CA LEU A 145 32.51 -6.72 2.58
C LEU A 145 33.06 -6.93 4.00
N ALA A 146 32.22 -7.29 4.96
CA ALA A 146 32.65 -7.60 6.33
C ALA A 146 33.65 -8.77 6.35
N ILE A 147 33.33 -9.87 5.65
CA ILE A 147 34.21 -11.04 5.54
C ILE A 147 35.56 -10.66 4.90
N LEU A 148 35.55 -9.85 3.84
CA LEU A 148 36.77 -9.39 3.18
C LEU A 148 37.62 -8.48 4.09
N VAL A 149 36.99 -7.61 4.87
CA VAL A 149 37.68 -6.73 5.84
C VAL A 149 38.31 -7.55 6.94
N GLU A 150 37.60 -8.53 7.50
CA GLU A 150 38.13 -9.45 8.50
C GLU A 150 39.32 -10.25 7.97
N ASN A 151 39.19 -10.82 6.77
CA ASN A 151 40.27 -11.56 6.12
C ASN A 151 41.51 -10.67 5.85
N TRP A 152 41.28 -9.45 5.36
CA TRP A 152 42.35 -8.47 5.13
C TRP A 152 43.06 -8.08 6.43
N HIS A 153 42.30 -7.83 7.49
CA HIS A 153 42.85 -7.47 8.79
C HIS A 153 43.67 -8.63 9.39
N SER A 154 43.21 -9.87 9.19
CA SER A 154 43.90 -11.08 9.63
C SER A 154 45.24 -11.28 8.89
N HIS A 155 45.27 -11.07 7.57
CA HIS A 155 46.51 -11.06 6.79
C HIS A 155 47.48 -9.94 7.23
N LYS A 156 46.95 -8.76 7.55
CA LYS A 156 47.77 -7.63 8.00
C LYS A 156 48.38 -7.86 9.40
N ALA A 157 47.70 -8.62 10.26
CA ALA A 157 48.24 -9.03 11.56
C ALA A 157 49.40 -10.04 11.39
N LEU A 158 49.24 -11.02 10.51
CA LEU A 158 50.26 -12.03 10.22
C LEU A 158 51.50 -11.43 9.52
N ASN A 159 51.30 -10.44 8.65
CA ASN A 159 52.39 -9.67 8.04
C ASN A 159 53.08 -8.70 9.01
N LYS A 160 52.40 -8.24 10.06
CA LYS A 160 53.00 -7.41 11.12
C LYS A 160 53.86 -8.24 12.07
N GLU A 161 53.47 -9.46 12.40
CA GLU A 161 54.31 -10.39 13.16
C GLU A 161 55.56 -10.78 12.36
N ALA A 162 55.41 -11.09 11.06
CA ALA A 162 56.55 -11.36 10.19
C ALA A 162 57.47 -10.14 9.96
N SER A 163 56.94 -8.91 10.03
CA SER A 163 57.74 -7.69 9.92
C SER A 163 58.34 -7.22 11.25
N ALA A 164 57.75 -7.58 12.39
CA ALA A 164 58.28 -7.27 13.72
C ALA A 164 59.42 -8.22 14.12
N ASP A 165 59.41 -9.46 13.60
CA ASP A 165 60.50 -10.43 13.79
C ASP A 165 61.70 -10.17 12.84
N VAL A 166 61.53 -9.31 11.82
CA VAL A 166 62.58 -8.92 10.83
C VAL A 166 63.13 -7.51 11.11
N ALA A 167 62.94 -6.99 12.33
CA ALA A 167 63.49 -5.71 12.77
C ALA A 167 64.46 -5.87 13.96
N GLU A 168 65.49 -6.71 13.82
CA GLU A 168 66.80 -6.48 14.45
C GLU A 168 67.87 -6.38 13.35
N PRO A 169 68.51 -5.21 13.13
CA PRO A 169 69.76 -5.12 12.40
C PRO A 169 70.93 -5.11 13.39
N SER A 170 71.46 -6.28 13.74
CA SER A 170 72.77 -6.38 14.41
C SER A 170 73.84 -6.84 13.41
N TRP A 171 74.23 -5.94 12.50
CA TRP A 171 75.46 -6.10 11.71
C TRP A 171 76.55 -5.17 12.25
N SER A 172 77.57 -5.75 12.90
CA SER A 172 78.95 -5.27 12.79
C SER A 172 79.95 -6.24 13.43
N HIS A 173 80.19 -7.39 12.81
CA HIS A 173 81.52 -8.02 12.90
C HIS A 173 82.38 -7.47 11.76
N GLN A 174 83.09 -6.37 12.01
CA GLN A 174 84.41 -6.09 11.41
C GLN A 174 84.94 -4.74 11.87
N MET A 175 85.93 -4.77 12.76
CA MET A 175 86.96 -3.74 12.87
C MET A 175 88.21 -4.39 13.48
N CYS A 176 89.13 -4.83 12.62
CA CYS A 176 90.52 -5.05 13.02
C CYS A 176 91.22 -3.69 13.08
N GLN A 177 91.98 -3.44 14.14
CA GLN A 177 92.84 -2.26 14.32
C GLN A 177 94.29 -2.72 14.62
N PRO A 178 95.29 -1.86 14.37
CA PRO A 178 96.39 -2.18 13.45
C PRO A 178 97.75 -2.33 14.13
N GLY A 179 98.79 -2.65 13.34
CA GLY A 179 100.11 -2.01 13.55
C GLY A 179 101.34 -2.89 13.83
N TRP A 180 101.86 -3.57 12.80
CA TRP A 180 103.27 -3.76 12.44
C TRP A 180 104.36 -4.25 13.46
N THR A 181 104.98 -5.37 13.03
CA THR A 181 106.38 -5.87 13.21
C THR A 181 106.78 -6.86 14.33
N PHE A 182 107.41 -7.94 13.81
CA PHE A 182 108.34 -8.92 14.36
C PHE A 182 107.91 -9.90 15.49
N ALA A 183 107.91 -11.17 15.08
CA ALA A 183 107.97 -12.41 15.85
C ALA A 183 106.67 -13.00 16.42
N ARG A 184 106.47 -14.28 16.03
CA ARG A 184 105.77 -15.37 16.74
C ARG A 184 104.24 -15.47 16.53
N THR A 185 103.89 -16.47 15.70
CA THR A 185 102.66 -17.30 15.63
C THR A 185 101.28 -16.61 15.71
N PRO A 186 100.40 -16.81 14.72
CA PRO A 186 99.07 -16.20 14.73
C PRO A 186 98.13 -16.96 15.67
N SER A 187 97.59 -16.27 16.68
CA SER A 187 96.50 -16.75 17.53
C SER A 187 95.18 -16.11 17.12
N VAL A 188 94.25 -16.98 16.74
CA VAL A 188 92.76 -16.90 16.72
C VAL A 188 92.13 -15.51 16.71
N CYS A 189 91.48 -15.17 15.59
CA CYS A 189 90.41 -14.17 15.57
C CYS A 189 89.08 -14.88 15.90
N LYS A 190 88.26 -14.22 16.73
CA LYS A 190 86.92 -14.69 17.11
C LYS A 190 85.88 -14.14 16.14
#